data_AF-A0A1I0NDU9-F1
#
_entry.id   AF-A0A1I0NDU9-F1
#
_cell.length_a   1.000
_cell.length_b   1.000
_cell.length_c   1.000
_cell.angle_alpha   90.00
_cell.angle_beta   90.00
_cell.angle_gamma   90.00
#
_symmetry.space_group_name_H-M   'P 1'
#
loop_
_entity.id
_entity.type
_entity.pdbx_description
1 polymer ?
#
loop_
_entity_poly.entity_id
_entity_poly.type
_entity_poly.pdbx_seq_one_letter_code
_entity_poly.pdbx_strand_id
1 'polypeptide(L)' 'MAQEKDPHLMRIFFVSWGIGFLLSALFLAMLIWFNLMNVGHLILHTEGGYIMALVFWVFTATLFGGVQFSLVIMGYAED' A
#
# COMPACT_ATOMS: atom_id res chain seq x y z
N MET A 1 -15.07 -27.47 16.52
CA MET A 1 -14.47 -26.59 15.50
C MET A 1 -14.51 -25.13 15.97
N ALA A 2 -14.03 -24.87 17.20
CA ALA A 2 -13.90 -23.51 17.67
C ALA A 2 -12.65 -22.95 17.00
N GLN A 3 -12.82 -22.01 16.08
CA GLN A 3 -11.75 -21.15 15.61
C GLN A 3 -11.30 -20.35 16.84
N GLU A 4 -10.25 -20.82 17.50
CA GLU A 4 -9.51 -20.03 18.47
C GLU A 4 -9.04 -18.79 17.71
N LYS A 5 -9.56 -17.63 18.09
CA LYS A 5 -9.29 -16.35 17.45
C LYS A 5 -7.84 -15.98 17.74
N ASP A 6 -6.91 -16.58 17.01
CA ASP A 6 -5.49 -16.28 17.15
C ASP A 6 -5.31 -14.79 16.79
N PRO A 7 -5.01 -13.91 17.77
CA PRO A 7 -4.87 -12.47 17.54
C PRO A 7 -3.75 -12.15 16.54
N HIS A 8 -2.95 -13.15 16.23
CA HIS A 8 -1.76 -13.08 15.41
C HIS A 8 -2.06 -12.76 13.94
N LEU A 9 -3.03 -13.43 13.31
CA LEU A 9 -3.34 -13.20 11.88
C LEU A 9 -3.88 -11.80 11.64
N MET A 10 -4.76 -11.33 12.53
CA MET A 10 -5.30 -9.98 12.42
C MET A 10 -4.20 -8.92 12.63
N ARG A 11 -3.25 -9.17 13.55
CA ARG A 11 -2.07 -8.31 13.73
C ARG A 11 -1.19 -8.29 12.47
N ILE A 12 -0.90 -9.45 11.88
CA ILE A 12 -0.11 -9.56 10.65
C ILE A 12 -0.77 -8.79 9.51
N PHE A 13 -2.09 -8.92 9.36
CA PHE A 13 -2.86 -8.21 8.35
C PHE A 13 -2.71 -6.69 8.46
N PHE A 14 -2.96 -6.12 9.65
CA PHE A 14 -2.87 -4.67 9.86
C PHE A 14 -1.43 -4.14 9.74
N VAL A 15 -0.44 -4.88 10.21
CA VAL A 15 0.98 -4.49 10.08
C VAL A 15 1.39 -4.48 8.60
N SER A 16 1.04 -5.53 7.85
CA SER A 16 1.34 -5.63 6.42
C SER A 16 0.67 -4.51 5.62
N TRP A 17 -0.58 -4.18 5.95
CA TRP A 17 -1.29 -3.03 5.39
C TRP A 17 -0.63 -1.70 5.72
N GLY A 18 -0.19 -1.49 6.97
CA GLY A 18 0.53 -0.28 7.38
C GLY A 18 1.83 -0.10 6.60
N ILE A 19 2.60 -1.18 6.41
CA ILE A 19 3.83 -1.16 5.60
C ILE A 19 3.50 -0.86 4.14
N GLY A 20 2.49 -1.53 3.56
CA GLY A 20 2.06 -1.31 2.18
C GLY A 20 1.62 0.14 1.92
N PHE A 21 0.95 0.75 2.89
CA PHE A 21 0.50 2.15 2.82
C PHE A 21 1.67 3.15 2.84
N LEU A 22 2.67 2.91 3.69
CA LEU A 22 3.91 3.71 3.72
C LEU A 22 4.70 3.56 2.42
N LEU A 23 4.85 2.33 1.92
CA LEU A 23 5.56 2.05 0.67
C LEU A 23 4.87 2.72 -0.53
N SER A 24 3.54 2.73 -0.52
CA SER A 24 2.71 3.39 -1.51
C SER A 24 2.87 4.91 -1.50
N ALA A 25 2.93 5.52 -0.30
CA ALA A 25 3.17 6.96 -0.17
C ALA A 25 4.54 7.34 -0.74
N LEU A 26 5.57 6.55 -0.41
CA LEU A 26 6.91 6.73 -0.95
C LEU A 26 6.93 6.60 -2.48
N PHE A 27 6.25 5.58 -3.01
CA PHE A 27 6.16 5.37 -4.46
C PHE A 27 5.48 6.53 -5.17
N LEU A 28 4.33 7.00 -4.68
CA LEU A 28 3.64 8.17 -5.24
C LEU A 28 4.51 9.43 -5.14
N ALA A 29 5.19 9.66 -4.02
CA ALA A 29 6.10 10.79 -3.86
C ALA A 29 7.22 10.76 -4.89
N MET A 30 7.81 9.57 -5.17
CA MET A 30 8.79 9.40 -6.22
C MET A 30 8.22 9.69 -7.62
N LEU A 31 7.00 9.23 -7.93
CA LEU A 31 6.36 9.52 -9.22
C LEU A 31 6.16 11.02 -9.45
N ILE A 32 5.74 11.75 -8.42
CA ILE A 32 5.57 13.20 -8.46
C ILE A 32 6.93 13.89 -8.60
N TRP A 33 7.93 13.47 -7.82
CA TRP A 33 9.27 14.05 -7.82
C TRP A 33 9.99 13.91 -9.17
N PHE A 34 9.96 12.72 -9.76
CA PHE A 34 10.55 12.47 -11.08
C PHE A 34 9.67 12.92 -12.24
N ASN A 35 8.45 13.40 -11.95
CA ASN A 35 7.44 13.79 -12.93
C ASN A 35 7.28 12.77 -14.07
N LEU A 36 7.23 11.48 -13.72
CA LEU A 36 7.15 10.40 -14.70
C LEU A 36 5.87 10.56 -15.52
N MET A 37 6.00 10.54 -16.86
CA MET A 37 4.88 10.76 -17.79
C MET A 37 4.03 12.01 -17.47
N ASN A 38 4.64 13.04 -16.89
CA ASN A 38 3.96 14.28 -16.49
C ASN A 38 2.90 14.11 -15.37
N VAL A 39 2.94 13.01 -14.62
CA VAL A 39 2.00 12.72 -13.52
C VAL A 39 2.13 13.75 -12.39
N GLY A 40 3.34 14.21 -12.07
CA GLY A 40 3.56 15.23 -11.06
C GLY A 40 2.88 16.55 -11.42
N HIS A 41 2.99 16.97 -12.69
CA HIS A 41 2.27 18.14 -13.19
C HIS A 41 0.75 17.92 -13.13
N LEU A 42 0.25 16.75 -13.54
CA LEU A 42 -1.17 16.42 -13.54
C LEU A 42 -1.78 16.45 -12.13
N ILE A 43 -1.02 16.02 -11.12
CA ILE A 43 -1.48 16.06 -9.72
C ILE A 43 -1.45 17.49 -9.17
N LEU A 44 -0.40 18.25 -9.46
CA LEU A 44 -0.15 19.54 -8.78
C LEU A 44 -0.83 20.74 -9.45
N HIS A 45 -1.09 20.70 -10.75
CA HIS A 45 -1.57 21.87 -11.53
C HIS A 45 -2.92 21.67 -12.20
N THR A 46 -3.60 20.54 -11.96
CA THR A 46 -4.95 20.30 -12.48
C THR A 46 -5.96 20.42 -11.35
N GLU A 47 -7.07 21.10 -11.62
CA GLU A 47 -8.19 21.18 -10.69
C GLU A 47 -8.68 19.76 -10.35
N GLY A 48 -8.63 19.40 -9.07
CA GLY A 48 -8.95 18.04 -8.61
C GLY A 48 -7.82 17.01 -8.69
N GLY A 49 -6.58 17.40 -9.03
CA GLY A 49 -5.43 16.48 -9.12
C GLY A 49 -5.11 15.73 -7.82
N TYR A 50 -5.48 16.28 -6.67
CA TYR A 50 -5.37 15.61 -5.36
C TYR A 50 -6.24 14.34 -5.25
N ILE A 51 -7.38 14.27 -5.96
CA ILE A 51 -8.24 13.09 -6.00
C ILE A 51 -7.51 11.96 -6.72
N MET A 52 -6.83 12.27 -7.83
CA MET A 52 -6.02 11.30 -8.55
C MET A 52 -4.91 10.74 -7.66
N ALA A 53 -4.21 11.62 -6.92
CA ALA A 53 -3.20 11.21 -5.95
C ALA A 53 -3.78 10.29 -4.87
N LEU A 54 -4.94 10.63 -4.30
CA LEU A 54 -5.60 9.84 -3.26
C LEU A 54 -6.05 8.46 -3.78
N VAL A 55 -6.72 8.42 -4.93
CA VAL A 55 -7.18 7.17 -5.56
C VAL A 55 -5.97 6.30 -5.88
N PHE A 56 -4.97 6.86 -6.57
CA PHE A 56 -3.74 6.15 -6.90
C PHE A 56 -3.08 5.56 -5.65
N TRP A 57 -2.94 6.37 -4.60
CA TRP A 57 -2.30 5.97 -3.35
C TRP A 57 -3.04 4.84 -2.63
N VAL A 58 -4.36 4.93 -2.49
CA VAL A 58 -5.18 3.92 -1.79
C VAL A 58 -5.15 2.59 -2.56
N PHE A 59 -5.28 2.63 -3.88
CA PHE A 59 -5.20 1.43 -4.72
C PHE A 59 -3.82 0.78 -4.63
N THR A 60 -2.75 1.55 -4.78
CA THR A 60 -1.38 1.01 -4.71
C THR A 60 -0.99 0.58 -3.30
N ALA A 61 -1.51 1.22 -2.25
CA ALA A 61 -1.35 0.79 -0.87
C ALA A 61 -1.98 -0.58 -0.61
N THR A 62 -3.15 -0.83 -1.19
CA THR A 62 -3.85 -2.12 -1.07
C THR A 62 -3.05 -3.22 -1.78
N LEU A 63 -2.51 -2.95 -2.98
CA LEU A 63 -1.68 -3.89 -3.71
C LEU A 63 -0.38 -4.22 -2.95
N PHE A 64 0.32 -3.20 -2.44
CA PHE A 64 1.52 -3.42 -1.64
C PHE A 64 1.22 -4.13 -0.32
N GLY A 65 0.15 -3.76 0.38
CA GLY A 65 -0.29 -4.45 1.60
C GLY A 65 -0.58 -5.92 1.36
N GLY A 66 -1.19 -6.25 0.21
CA GLY A 66 -1.42 -7.63 -0.22
C GLY A 66 -0.13 -8.42 -0.41
N VAL A 67 0.87 -7.84 -1.12
CA VAL A 67 2.17 -8.49 -1.31
C VAL A 67 2.91 -8.68 0.01
N GLN A 68 2.94 -7.67 0.88
CA GLN A 68 3.57 -7.78 2.21
C GLN A 68 2.91 -8.88 3.05
N PHE A 69 1.58 -8.95 3.02
CA PHE A 69 0.83 -10.00 3.70
C PHE A 69 1.19 -11.39 3.15
N SER A 70 1.24 -11.56 1.83
CA SER A 70 1.64 -12.82 1.20
C SER A 70 3.06 -13.24 1.57
N LEU A 71 4.03 -12.31 1.55
CA LEU A 71 5.41 -12.59 1.93
C LEU A 71 5.52 -13.06 3.39
N VAL A 72 4.82 -12.38 4.29
CA VAL A 72 4.83 -12.71 5.72
C VAL A 72 4.15 -14.07 5.97
N ILE A 73 3.02 -14.35 5.33
CA ILE A 73 2.33 -15.65 5.45
C ILE A 73 3.17 -16.79 4.88
N MET A 74 3.85 -16.60 3.74
CA MET A 74 4.75 -17.62 3.18
C MET A 74 5.94 -17.89 4.12
N GLY A 75 6.48 -16.85 4.77
CA GLY A 75 7.56 -17.01 5.74
C GLY A 75 7.17 -17.85 6.96
N TYR A 76 5.93 -17.78 7.43
CA TYR A 76 5.44 -18.64 8.53
C TYR A 76 5.28 -20.12 8.14
N ALA A 77 5.28 -20.47 6.85
CA ALA A 77 5.18 -21.86 6.41
C ALA A 77 6.56 -22.56 6.35
N GLU A 78 7.64 -21.79 6.39
CA GLU A 78 9.02 -22.29 6.32
C GLU A 78 9.62 -22.55 7.72
N ASP A 79 8.96 -22.11 8.78
CA ASP A 79 9.28 -22.37 10.20
C ASP A 79 8.33 -23.42 10.82
#